data_AF-A0A3M1PSL8-F1
#
_entry.id   AF-A0A3M1PSL8-F1
#
_cell.length_a   1.000
_cell.length_b   1.000
_cell.length_c   1.000
_cell.angle_alpha   90.00
_cell.angle_beta   90.00
_cell.angle_gamma   90.00
#
_symmetry.space_group_name_H-M   'P 1'
#
loop_
_entity.id
_entity.type
_entity.pdbx_description
1 polymer ?
#
loop_
_entity_poly.entity_id
_entity_poly.type
_entity_poly.pdbx_seq_one_letter_code
_entity_poly.pdbx_strand_id
1 'polypeptide(L)'
;MNKRHKIYEGKAKILYEGPEPGTLIQHFKDDATAFNAQKHAVLQGKGVLNNRISEYIFTQLSALQIPNHFIKRINMREQLVYSLEIIPLEVVVRNIAAGSIAKRLGLEEGAPLPRPLVEFYYKDDALGDPLVSEEHVLAFGWS
;
A
#
# COMPACT_ATOMS: atom_id res chain seq x y z
N MET A 1 -5.21 -3.05 -31.18
CA MET A 1 -5.21 -2.43 -29.83
C MET A 1 -3.90 -2.81 -29.16
N ASN A 2 -2.97 -1.86 -29.01
CA ASN A 2 -1.66 -2.15 -28.43
C ASN A 2 -1.84 -2.71 -27.00
N LYS A 3 -1.46 -3.97 -26.79
CA LYS A 3 -1.42 -4.58 -25.46
C LYS A 3 -0.39 -3.81 -24.63
N ARG A 4 -0.83 -3.06 -23.61
CA ARG A 4 0.07 -2.45 -22.63
C ARG A 4 0.87 -3.55 -21.93
N HIS A 5 2.19 -3.37 -21.81
CA HIS A 5 3.06 -4.36 -21.18
C HIS A 5 2.81 -4.39 -19.67
N LYS A 6 2.40 -5.55 -19.14
CA LYS A 6 2.16 -5.76 -17.71
C LYS A 6 3.49 -6.08 -17.04
N ILE A 7 3.90 -5.26 -16.08
CA ILE A 7 5.16 -5.41 -15.35
C ILE A 7 4.97 -6.30 -14.13
N TYR A 8 3.89 -6.05 -13.38
CA TYR A 8 3.62 -6.76 -12.14
C TYR A 8 2.12 -6.80 -11.85
N GLU A 9 1.67 -7.87 -11.20
CA GLU A 9 0.31 -7.98 -10.70
C GLU A 9 0.33 -8.46 -9.25
N GLY A 10 -0.16 -7.61 -8.36
CA GLY A 10 -0.36 -7.94 -6.95
C GLY A 10 -1.81 -8.25 -6.63
N LYS A 11 -2.11 -8.41 -5.33
CA LYS A 11 -3.45 -8.75 -4.82
C LYS A 11 -4.53 -7.74 -5.25
N ALA A 12 -4.24 -6.44 -5.15
CA ALA A 12 -5.23 -5.38 -5.40
C ALA A 12 -4.94 -4.49 -6.63
N LYS A 13 -3.76 -4.61 -7.24
CA LYS A 13 -3.26 -3.65 -8.23
C LYS A 13 -2.48 -4.36 -9.35
N ILE A 14 -2.55 -3.82 -10.56
CA ILE A 14 -1.71 -4.21 -11.70
C ILE A 14 -0.85 -3.01 -12.07
N LEU A 15 0.43 -3.23 -12.35
CA LEU A 15 1.34 -2.22 -12.87
C LEU A 15 1.61 -2.51 -14.34
N TYR A 16 1.39 -1.50 -15.18
CA TYR A 16 1.77 -1.49 -16.58
C TYR A 16 2.88 -0.48 -16.82
N GLU A 17 3.61 -0.69 -17.92
CA GLU A 17 4.58 0.28 -18.41
C GLU A 17 3.93 1.65 -18.67
N GLY A 18 4.59 2.71 -18.20
CA GLY A 18 4.17 4.09 -18.40
C GLY A 18 4.54 4.63 -19.80
N PRO A 19 3.99 5.79 -20.18
CA PRO A 19 4.28 6.42 -21.47
C PRO A 19 5.70 7.02 -21.54
N GLU A 20 6.33 7.29 -20.40
CA GLU A 20 7.65 7.92 -20.28
C GLU A 20 8.59 7.07 -19.42
N PRO A 21 9.91 7.07 -19.70
CA PRO A 21 10.89 6.41 -18.84
C PRO A 21 10.75 6.84 -17.37
N GLY A 22 10.80 5.87 -16.46
CA GLY A 22 10.64 6.14 -15.02
C GLY A 22 9.19 6.34 -14.57
N THR A 23 8.19 6.06 -15.40
CA THR A 23 6.77 6.11 -15.03
C THR A 23 6.07 4.77 -15.20
N LEU A 24 5.01 4.55 -14.42
CA LEU A 24 4.16 3.36 -14.45
C LEU A 24 2.68 3.75 -14.47
N ILE A 25 1.85 2.91 -15.10
CA ILE A 25 0.39 2.99 -14.98
C ILE A 25 -0.05 1.99 -13.92
N GLN A 26 -0.59 2.49 -12.81
CA GLN A 26 -1.15 1.67 -11.75
C GLN A 26 -2.66 1.53 -11.93
N HIS A 27 -3.12 0.31 -12.14
CA HIS A 27 -4.52 -0.07 -12.28
C HIS A 27 -5.07 -0.70 -10.99
N PHE A 28 -6.18 -0.18 -10.48
CA PHE A 28 -6.84 -0.67 -9.26
C PHE A 28 -7.91 -1.72 -9.57
N LYS A 29 -7.73 -2.92 -9.01
CA LYS A 29 -8.66 -4.04 -9.16
C LYS A 29 -9.83 -3.99 -8.16
N ASP A 30 -10.92 -4.64 -8.54
CA ASP A 30 -12.09 -4.86 -7.67
C ASP A 30 -11.88 -6.04 -6.71
N ASP A 31 -10.78 -6.79 -6.85
CA ASP A 31 -10.37 -7.85 -5.95
C ASP A 31 -10.16 -7.33 -4.52
N ALA A 32 -10.82 -7.98 -3.56
CA ALA A 32 -10.62 -7.82 -2.14
C ALA A 32 -10.08 -9.13 -1.57
N THR A 33 -8.96 -9.05 -0.86
CA THR A 33 -8.34 -10.19 -0.17
C THR A 33 -8.25 -9.92 1.32
N ALA A 34 -8.59 -10.90 2.16
CA ALA A 34 -8.40 -10.85 3.60
C ALA A 34 -7.69 -12.11 4.10
N PHE A 35 -7.11 -12.05 5.31
CA PHE A 35 -6.41 -13.15 5.97
C PHE A 35 -5.33 -13.81 5.08
N ASN A 36 -4.34 -13.05 4.63
CA ASN A 36 -3.29 -13.53 3.72
C ASN A 36 -3.84 -14.23 2.47
N ALA A 37 -4.84 -13.61 1.82
CA ALA A 37 -5.53 -14.11 0.63
C ALA A 37 -6.35 -15.40 0.82
N GLN A 38 -6.56 -15.87 2.05
CA GLN A 38 -7.47 -17.01 2.32
C GLN A 38 -8.93 -16.69 1.97
N LYS A 39 -9.34 -15.41 2.02
CA LYS A 39 -10.65 -14.95 1.58
C LYS A 39 -10.49 -14.01 0.39
N HIS A 40 -11.06 -14.37 -0.75
CA HIS A 40 -11.11 -13.55 -1.96
C HIS A 40 -12.56 -13.26 -2.36
N ALA A 41 -12.83 -12.02 -2.75
CA ALA A 41 -14.10 -11.61 -3.31
C ALA A 41 -13.88 -10.48 -4.33
N VAL A 42 -14.76 -10.39 -5.33
CA VAL A 42 -14.79 -9.26 -6.27
C VAL A 42 -15.86 -8.28 -5.80
N LEU A 43 -15.44 -7.09 -5.36
CA LEU A 43 -16.34 -6.03 -4.93
C LEU A 43 -16.43 -4.98 -6.04
N GLN A 44 -17.52 -5.01 -6.81
CA GLN A 44 -17.69 -4.10 -7.94
C GLN A 44 -17.54 -2.64 -7.51
N GLY A 45 -16.70 -1.91 -8.24
CA GLY A 45 -16.44 -0.49 -7.99
C GLY A 45 -15.40 -0.20 -6.90
N LYS A 46 -14.90 -1.21 -6.17
CA LYS A 46 -13.82 -1.04 -5.19
C LYS A 46 -12.59 -0.38 -5.80
N GLY A 47 -12.15 -0.84 -6.97
CA GLY A 47 -10.98 -0.30 -7.66
C GLY A 47 -11.17 1.16 -8.06
N VAL A 48 -12.38 1.52 -8.47
CA VAL A 48 -12.73 2.91 -8.81
C VAL A 48 -12.67 3.81 -7.57
N LEU A 49 -13.27 3.37 -6.46
CA LEU A 49 -13.25 4.11 -5.21
C LEU A 49 -11.82 4.26 -4.68
N ASN A 50 -11.05 3.18 -4.64
CA ASN A 50 -9.68 3.20 -4.15
C ASN A 50 -8.79 4.11 -4.99
N ASN A 51 -8.95 4.13 -6.31
CA ASN A 51 -8.19 5.03 -7.19
C ASN A 51 -8.48 6.51 -6.87
N ARG A 52 -9.76 6.89 -6.68
CA ARG A 52 -10.14 8.27 -6.35
C ARG A 52 -9.72 8.68 -4.93
N ILE A 53 -9.85 7.79 -3.96
CA ILE A 53 -9.38 8.05 -2.59
C ILE A 53 -7.85 8.18 -2.58
N SER A 54 -7.14 7.32 -3.30
CA SER A 54 -5.68 7.39 -3.44
C SER A 54 -5.23 8.70 -4.08
N GLU A 55 -5.86 9.12 -5.20
CA GLU A 55 -5.62 10.42 -5.85
C GLU A 55 -5.80 11.57 -4.85
N TYR A 56 -6.92 11.58 -4.11
CA TYR A 56 -7.20 12.64 -3.15
C TYR A 56 -6.11 12.73 -2.08
N ILE A 57 -5.78 11.61 -1.42
CA ILE A 57 -4.79 11.56 -0.35
C ILE A 57 -3.41 12.00 -0.87
N PHE A 58 -2.93 11.44 -1.99
CA PHE A 58 -1.62 11.81 -2.51
C PHE A 58 -1.55 13.27 -2.96
N THR A 59 -2.64 13.81 -3.50
CA THR A 59 -2.71 15.24 -3.84
C THR A 59 -2.60 16.11 -2.59
N GLN A 60 -3.25 15.73 -1.49
CA GLN A 60 -3.12 16.44 -0.21
C GLN A 60 -1.69 16.34 0.35
N LEU A 61 -1.06 15.17 0.27
CA LEU A 61 0.34 15.00 0.69
C LEU A 61 1.29 15.89 -0.13
N SER A 62 1.09 15.98 -1.44
CA SER A 62 1.85 16.90 -2.30
C SER A 62 1.64 18.37 -1.94
N ALA A 63 0.41 18.77 -1.58
CA ALA A 63 0.12 20.13 -1.12
C ALA A 63 0.82 20.47 0.22
N LEU A 64 1.09 19.45 1.05
CA LEU A 64 1.90 19.54 2.26
C LEU A 64 3.41 19.34 2.00
N GLN A 65 3.84 19.34 0.73
CA GLN A 65 5.22 19.14 0.31
C GLN A 65 5.83 17.80 0.74
N ILE A 66 5.01 16.77 0.96
CA ILE A 66 5.47 15.41 1.25
C ILE A 66 5.71 14.69 -0.09
N PRO A 67 6.97 14.34 -0.44
CA PRO A 67 7.27 13.66 -1.69
C PRO A 67 6.56 12.31 -1.76
N ASN A 68 5.95 12.02 -2.90
CA ASN A 68 5.24 10.78 -3.14
C ASN A 68 5.23 10.44 -4.63
N HIS A 69 4.84 9.22 -4.97
CA HIS A 69 4.98 8.72 -6.35
C HIS A 69 3.86 9.18 -7.30
N PHE A 70 2.80 9.82 -6.82
CA PHE A 70 1.62 10.10 -7.62
C PHE A 70 1.88 11.27 -8.57
N ILE A 71 1.60 11.07 -9.86
CA ILE A 71 1.73 12.13 -10.88
C ILE A 71 0.34 12.69 -11.23
N LYS A 72 -0.55 11.83 -11.71
CA LYS A 72 -1.94 12.20 -12.05
C LYS A 72 -2.83 11.00 -12.22
N ARG A 73 -4.14 11.17 -12.05
CA ARG A 73 -5.14 10.17 -12.46
C ARG A 73 -5.30 10.17 -13.98
N ILE A 74 -5.46 8.97 -14.56
CA ILE A 74 -5.67 8.79 -16.01
C ILE A 74 -7.16 8.59 -16.30
N ASN A 75 -7.83 7.76 -15.51
CA ASN A 75 -9.26 7.47 -15.64
C ASN A 75 -9.83 6.98 -14.31
N MET A 76 -11.01 6.36 -14.33
CA MET A 76 -11.67 5.89 -13.10
C MET A 76 -10.90 4.81 -12.35
N ARG A 77 -10.03 4.03 -13.00
CA ARG A 77 -9.30 2.89 -12.39
C ARG A 77 -7.78 3.01 -12.45
N GLU A 78 -7.26 3.96 -13.21
CA GLU A 78 -5.83 4.08 -13.48
C GLU A 78 -5.27 5.42 -13.04
N GLN A 79 -4.06 5.39 -12.51
CA GLN A 79 -3.24 6.55 -12.22
C GLN A 79 -1.82 6.36 -12.79
N LEU A 80 -1.20 7.47 -13.17
CA LEU A 80 0.20 7.55 -13.56
C LEU A 80 1.03 7.85 -12.31
N VAL A 81 2.09 7.05 -12.10
CA VAL A 81 2.99 7.16 -10.94
C VAL A 81 4.45 7.09 -11.38
N TYR A 82 5.35 7.62 -10.58
CA TYR A 82 6.78 7.38 -10.73
C TYR A 82 7.11 5.92 -10.42
N SER A 83 7.99 5.32 -11.22
CA SER A 83 8.60 4.02 -10.93
C SER A 83 9.56 4.17 -9.76
N LEU A 84 9.49 3.24 -8.81
CA LEU A 84 10.31 3.25 -7.60
C LEU A 84 10.89 1.85 -7.35
N GLU A 85 12.06 1.82 -6.74
CA GLU A 85 12.53 0.64 -6.03
C GLU A 85 11.83 0.62 -4.66
N ILE A 86 11.02 -0.42 -4.41
CA ILE A 86 10.23 -0.51 -3.19
C ILE A 86 11.08 -1.12 -2.08
N ILE A 87 11.25 -0.38 -0.99
CA ILE A 87 11.78 -0.90 0.26
C ILE A 87 10.81 -2.00 0.76
N PRO A 88 11.28 -3.21 1.10
CA PRO A 88 10.42 -4.35 1.47
C PRO A 88 9.88 -4.23 2.91
N LEU A 89 9.33 -3.06 3.25
CA LEU A 89 8.75 -2.77 4.56
C LEU A 89 7.37 -2.13 4.42
N GLU A 90 6.43 -2.60 5.23
CA GLU A 90 5.19 -1.88 5.50
C GLU A 90 5.37 -1.05 6.76
N VAL A 91 5.21 0.27 6.64
CA VAL A 91 5.28 1.22 7.75
C VAL A 91 3.86 1.50 8.23
N VAL A 92 3.54 1.06 9.45
CA VAL A 92 2.21 1.15 10.03
C VAL A 92 2.21 2.20 11.15
N VAL A 93 1.38 3.23 11.00
CA VAL A 93 1.18 4.25 12.03
C VAL A 93 -0.14 3.99 12.75
N ARG A 94 -0.11 4.00 14.10
CA ARG A 94 -1.28 3.74 14.94
C ARG A 94 -1.51 4.86 15.93
N ASN A 95 -2.72 5.43 15.91
CA ASN A 95 -3.17 6.41 16.91
C ASN A 95 -4.09 5.77 17.96
N ILE A 96 -4.73 4.65 17.61
CA ILE A 96 -5.70 3.92 18.42
C ILE A 96 -5.35 2.42 18.33
N ALA A 97 -5.56 1.69 19.42
CA ALA A 97 -5.40 0.23 19.42
C ALA A 97 -6.52 -0.42 18.59
N ALA A 98 -6.16 -1.01 17.44
CA ALA A 98 -7.09 -1.72 16.57
C ALA A 98 -6.39 -2.80 15.74
N GLY A 99 -7.10 -3.87 15.40
CA GLY A 99 -6.56 -4.99 14.62
C GLY A 99 -5.40 -5.71 15.30
N SER A 100 -4.29 -5.92 14.59
CA SER A 100 -3.21 -6.83 15.01
C SER A 100 -2.54 -6.43 16.33
N ILE A 101 -2.41 -5.14 16.64
CA ILE A 101 -1.83 -4.70 17.93
C ILE A 101 -2.73 -5.06 19.12
N ALA A 102 -4.05 -4.90 18.96
CA ALA A 102 -5.01 -5.17 20.02
C ALA A 102 -4.97 -6.66 20.40
N LYS A 103 -4.96 -7.53 19.39
CA LYS A 103 -4.79 -8.98 19.59
C LYS A 103 -3.41 -9.34 20.18
N ARG A 104 -2.33 -8.74 19.67
CA ARG A 104 -0.95 -9.07 20.08
C ARG A 104 -0.64 -8.68 21.52
N LEU A 105 -1.21 -7.58 22.00
CA LEU A 105 -0.92 -7.01 23.32
C LEU A 105 -2.09 -7.14 24.31
N GLY A 106 -3.21 -7.74 23.91
CA GLY A 106 -4.40 -7.87 24.76
C GLY A 106 -5.07 -6.54 25.10
N LEU A 107 -5.01 -5.57 24.17
CA LEU A 107 -5.63 -4.27 24.34
C LEU A 107 -7.09 -4.30 23.89
N GLU A 108 -7.92 -3.48 24.51
CA GLU A 108 -9.28 -3.23 24.04
C GLU A 108 -9.25 -2.47 22.70
N GLU A 109 -10.01 -2.96 21.73
CA GLU A 109 -10.12 -2.30 20.42
C GLU A 109 -10.86 -0.96 20.54
N GLY A 110 -10.27 0.09 19.98
CA GLY A 110 -10.75 1.46 20.14
C GLY A 110 -10.06 2.22 21.28
N ALA A 111 -9.26 1.57 22.12
CA ALA A 111 -8.54 2.25 23.19
C ALA A 111 -7.51 3.26 22.64
N PRO A 112 -7.45 4.49 23.19
CA PRO A 112 -6.48 5.48 22.76
C PRO A 112 -5.06 5.05 23.13
N LEU A 113 -4.10 5.29 22.24
CA LEU A 113 -2.68 5.10 22.56
C LEU A 113 -2.12 6.38 23.18
N PRO A 114 -1.24 6.28 24.18
CA PRO A 114 -0.67 7.46 24.85
C PRO A 114 0.17 8.33 23.90
N ARG A 115 0.66 7.75 22.80
CA ARG A 115 1.32 8.43 21.68
C ARG A 115 1.14 7.61 20.39
N PRO A 116 1.25 8.23 19.20
CA PRO A 116 1.30 7.50 17.96
C PRO A 116 2.45 6.48 17.97
N LEU A 117 2.18 5.26 17.51
CA LEU A 117 3.18 4.22 17.31
C LEU A 117 3.51 4.09 15.83
N VAL A 118 4.79 3.84 15.53
CA VAL A 118 5.28 3.48 14.21
C VAL A 118 5.83 2.05 14.31
N GLU A 119 5.30 1.15 13.50
CA GLU A 119 5.68 -0.27 13.46
C GLU A 119 6.12 -0.64 12.06
N PHE A 120 7.17 -1.48 11.97
CA PHE A 120 7.69 -1.99 10.70
C PHE A 120 7.30 -3.46 10.55
N TYR A 121 6.84 -3.81 9.36
CA TYR A 121 6.54 -5.19 8.99
C TYR A 121 7.32 -5.55 7.74
N TYR A 122 8.05 -6.67 7.77
CA TYR A 122 8.81 -7.12 6.61
C TYR A 122 7.84 -7.62 5.54
N LYS A 123 7.91 -7.04 4.35
CA LYS A 123 6.95 -7.32 3.28
C LYS A 123 7.28 -8.66 2.60
N ASP A 124 6.69 -9.72 3.11
CA ASP A 124 6.83 -11.07 2.59
C ASP A 124 5.53 -11.85 2.86
N ASP A 125 4.73 -11.99 1.80
CA ASP A 125 3.44 -12.67 1.84
C ASP A 125 3.57 -14.14 2.30
N ALA A 126 4.70 -14.81 2.04
CA ALA A 126 4.93 -16.19 2.44
C ALA A 126 5.24 -16.33 3.93
N LEU A 127 5.88 -15.31 4.52
CA LEU A 127 6.11 -15.21 5.96
C LEU A 127 4.94 -14.57 6.72
N GLY A 128 3.93 -14.07 6.00
CA GLY A 128 2.76 -13.42 6.58
C GLY A 128 3.04 -12.05 7.15
N ASP A 129 3.95 -11.31 6.51
CA ASP A 129 4.35 -9.95 6.85
C ASP A 129 4.73 -9.77 8.34
N PRO A 130 5.83 -10.37 8.83
CA PRO A 130 6.16 -10.38 10.25
C PRO A 130 6.55 -8.99 10.77
N LEU A 131 6.19 -8.69 12.03
CA LEU A 131 6.65 -7.49 12.74
C LEU A 131 8.18 -7.56 12.93
N VAL A 132 8.87 -6.48 12.59
CA VAL A 132 10.33 -6.34 12.71
C VAL A 132 10.70 -5.08 13.49
N SER A 133 11.85 -5.12 14.16
CA SER A 133 12.42 -3.96 14.83
C SER A 133 13.25 -3.13 13.86
N GLU A 134 13.56 -1.89 14.23
CA GLU A 134 14.53 -1.06 13.51
C GLU A 134 15.91 -1.74 13.40
N GLU A 135 16.31 -2.52 14.42
CA GLU A 135 17.55 -3.29 14.37
C GLU A 135 17.55 -4.33 13.24
N HIS A 136 16.44 -5.01 12.97
CA HIS A 136 16.35 -5.91 11.82
C HIS A 136 16.48 -5.13 10.51
N VAL A 137 15.81 -3.98 10.40
CA VAL A 137 15.87 -3.12 9.21
C VAL A 137 17.30 -2.72 8.88
N LEU A 138 18.05 -2.25 9.89
CA LEU A 138 19.44 -1.83 9.75
C LEU A 138 20.38 -3.02 9.50
N ALA A 139 20.24 -4.11 10.25
CA ALA A 139 21.13 -5.27 10.16
C ALA A 139 21.05 -5.96 8.80
N PHE A 140 19.89 -5.96 8.16
CA PHE A 140 19.68 -6.59 6.85
C PHE A 140 19.78 -5.61 5.67
N GLY A 141 20.09 -4.33 5.93
CA GLY A 141 20.28 -3.32 4.89
C GLY A 141 19.04 -3.10 4.03
N TRP A 142 17.85 -3.14 4.64
CA TRP A 142 16.61 -2.84 3.94
C TRP A 142 16.39 -1.34 3.70
N SER A 143 17.14 -0.48 4.39
CA SER A 143 17.14 0.99 4.24
C SER A 143 18.54 1.57 4.37
#